data_AF-A0A4R1S266-F1
#
_entry.id   AF-A0A4R1S266-F1
#
_cell.length_a   1.000
_cell.length_b   1.000
_cell.length_c   1.000
_cell.angle_alpha   90.00
_cell.angle_beta   90.00
_cell.angle_gamma   90.00
#
_symmetry.space_group_name_H-M   'P 1'
#
loop_
_entity.id
_entity.type
_entity.pdbx_description
1 polymer ?
#
loop_
_entity_poly.entity_id
_entity_poly.type
_entity_poly.pdbx_seq_one_letter_code
_entity_poly.pdbx_strand_id
1 'polypeptide(L)' 'MKRCPDCQKEVGYGRVYCPHCSAELFRGRHHEVAAASLNARVLFRS' A
#
# COMPACT_ATOMS: atom_id res chain seq x y z
N MET A 1 7.72 -20.05 0.88
CA MET A 1 8.05 -19.32 -0.37
C MET A 1 6.74 -18.72 -0.88
N LYS A 2 6.69 -17.51 -1.46
CA LYS A 2 5.41 -16.89 -1.88
C LYS A 2 5.29 -16.87 -3.40
N ARG A 3 4.08 -17.00 -3.95
CA ARG A 3 3.86 -16.83 -5.39
C ARG A 3 3.49 -15.39 -5.72
N CYS A 4 3.97 -14.88 -6.85
CA CYS A 4 3.56 -13.59 -7.38
C CYS A 4 2.10 -13.66 -7.82
N PRO A 5 1.22 -12.71 -7.45
CA PRO A 5 -0.17 -12.73 -7.88
C PRO A 5 -0.33 -12.52 -9.40
N ASP A 6 0.56 -11.76 -10.04
CA ASP A 6 0.47 -11.46 -11.47
C ASP A 6 0.98 -12.60 -12.35
N CYS A 7 2.22 -13.06 -12.11
CA CYS A 7 2.85 -14.07 -12.97
C CYS A 7 2.84 -15.49 -12.39
N GLN A 8 2.34 -15.66 -11.16
CA GLN A 8 2.22 -16.95 -10.45
C GLN A 8 3.54 -17.70 -10.23
N LYS A 9 4.67 -17.11 -10.61
CA LYS A 9 6.02 -17.63 -10.36
C LYS A 9 6.38 -17.51 -8.89
N GLU A 10 7.25 -18.41 -8.45
CA GLU A 10 7.76 -18.42 -7.10
C GLU A 10 8.68 -17.23 -6.84
N VAL A 11 8.51 -16.63 -5.67
CA VAL A 11 9.26 -15.47 -5.23
C VAL A 11 9.68 -15.63 -3.78
N GLY A 12 10.92 -15.21 -3.52
CA GLY A 12 11.47 -15.16 -2.18
C GLY A 12 10.71 -14.20 -1.27
N TYR A 13 10.68 -14.51 0.03
CA TYR A 13 10.17 -13.60 1.04
C TYR A 13 11.08 -12.36 1.18
N GLY A 14 10.50 -11.22 1.57
CA GLY A 14 11.25 -9.98 1.77
C GLY A 14 11.58 -9.19 0.50
N ARG A 15 11.07 -9.58 -0.68
CA ARG A 15 11.26 -8.81 -1.92
C ARG A 15 10.13 -7.81 -2.16
N VAL A 16 10.53 -6.60 -2.55
CA VAL A 16 9.62 -5.51 -2.92
C VAL A 16 9.04 -5.70 -4.32
N TYR A 17 9.84 -6.28 -5.23
CA TYR A 17 9.48 -6.48 -6.63
C TYR A 17 9.65 -7.93 -7.05
N CYS A 18 8.81 -8.38 -8.01
CA CYS A 18 8.94 -9.68 -8.64
C CYS A 18 10.10 -9.65 -9.66
N PRO A 19 11.07 -10.57 -9.60
CA PRO A 19 12.18 -10.62 -10.56
C PRO A 19 11.77 -11.10 -11.96
N HIS A 20 10.54 -11.61 -12.13
CA HIS A 20 10.09 -12.20 -13.39
C HIS A 20 9.17 -11.30 -14.21
N CYS A 21 8.31 -10.53 -13.55
CA CYS A 21 7.36 -9.64 -14.20
C CYS A 21 7.49 -8.19 -13.74
N SER A 22 8.44 -7.90 -12.83
CA SER A 22 8.66 -6.56 -12.26
C SER A 22 7.48 -6.00 -11.45
N ALA A 23 6.44 -6.79 -11.19
CA ALA A 23 5.29 -6.38 -10.38
C ALA A 23 5.68 -6.14 -8.92
N GLU A 24 5.07 -5.14 -8.30
CA GLU A 24 5.26 -4.82 -6.88
C GLU A 24 4.60 -5.86 -5.97
N LEU A 25 5.44 -6.54 -5.19
CA LEU A 25 5.07 -7.60 -4.27
C LEU A 25 4.94 -7.13 -2.83
N PHE A 26 5.43 -5.93 -2.51
CA PHE A 26 5.41 -5.35 -1.18
C PHE A 26 4.69 -4.00 -1.26
N ARG A 27 3.37 -4.04 -1.05
CA ARG A 27 2.62 -2.86 -0.61
C ARG A 27 2.98 -2.62 0.86
N GLY A 28 4.21 -2.18 1.10
CA GLY A 28 4.57 -1.60 2.38
C GLY A 28 3.59 -0.47 2.60
N ARG A 29 2.76 -0.58 3.64
CA ARG A 29 1.72 0.39 4.01
C ARG A 29 2.23 1.80 3.76
N HIS A 30 1.89 2.38 2.61
CA HIS A 30 1.73 3.81 2.55
C HIS A 30 0.56 4.06 3.47
N HIS A 31 0.92 4.36 4.71
CA HIS A 31 0.04 4.91 5.71
C HIS A 31 -0.39 6.26 5.13
N GLU A 32 -1.38 6.22 4.25
CA GLU A 32 -2.09 7.39 3.79
C GLU A 32 -2.90 7.85 5.01
N VAL A 33 -2.23 8.60 5.90
CA VAL A 33 -2.89 9.46 6.88
C VAL A 33 -3.54 10.63 6.12
N ALA A 34 -4.47 10.30 5.23
CA ALA A 34 -5.37 11.24 4.58
C ALA A 34 -6.76 11.14 5.24
N ALA A 35 -6.81 11.29 6.56
CA ALA A 35 -8.08 11.52 7.27
C ALA A 35 -7.93 12.31 8.58
N ALA A 36 -6.78 12.96 8.82
CA ALA A 36 -6.59 13.83 9.97
C ALA A 36 -6.54 15.31 9.56
N SER A 37 -7.55 15.82 8.84
CA SER A 37 -7.72 17.27 8.62
C SER A 37 -9.13 17.67 8.15
N LEU A 38 -10.20 17.11 8.71
CA LEU A 38 -11.51 17.79 8.63
C LEU A 38 -12.16 17.93 10.01
N ASN A 39 -11.45 18.59 10.93
CA ASN A 39 -12.12 19.35 11.99
C ASN A 39 -12.69 20.62 11.33
N ALA A 40 -13.80 20.48 10.64
CA ALA A 40 -14.64 21.60 10.26
C ALA A 40 -15.23 22.19 11.55
N ARG A 41 -14.48 23.10 12.19
CA ARG A 41 -14.99 24.01 13.22
C ARG A 41 -16.02 24.94 12.56
N VAL A 42 -17.25 24.46 12.41
CA VAL A 42 -18.41 25.33 12.23
C VAL A 42 -18.95 25.64 13.62
N LEU A 43 -18.23 26.49 14.35
CA LEU A 43 -18.80 27.30 15.43
C LEU A 43 -19.20 28.64 14.81
N PHE A 44 -20.18 28.62 13.90
CA PHE A 44 -20.93 29.83 13.59
C PHE A 44 -22.01 30.00 14.65
N ARG A 45 -21.55 30.65 15.70
CA ARG A 45 -22.33 31.32 16.72
C ARG A 45 -22.88 32.60 16.09
N SER A 46 -24.19 32.65 15.86
CA SER A 46 -25.05 33.85 15.90
C SER A 46 -26.50 33.47 15.63
#